data_AF-X1CNL7-F1
#
_entry.id   AF-X1CNL7-F1
#
_cell.length_a   1.000
_cell.length_b   1.000
_cell.length_c   1.000
_cell.angle_alpha   90.00
_cell.angle_beta   90.00
_cell.angle_gamma   90.00
#
_symmetry.space_group_name_H-M   'P 1'
#
loop_
_entity.id
_entity.type
_entity.pdbx_description
1 polymer ?
#
loop_
_entity_poly.entity_id
_entity_poly.type
_entity_poly.pdbx_seq_one_letter_code
_entity_poly.pdbx_strand_id
1 'polypeptide(L)' 'WLRRIGDRAGYTEQAVSPLTFRHSRAVWLLDNGMRVHRVAALLGCSYGVLEKHYAQLEAERLV' A
#
# COMPACT_ATOMS: atom_id res chain seq x y z
N TRP A 1 -14.71 -12.06 0.61
CA TRP A 1 -13.69 -12.90 1.27
C TRP A 1 -12.74 -12.04 2.13
N LEU A 2 -12.11 -11.00 1.58
CA LEU A 2 -11.27 -10.03 2.33
C LEU A 2 -11.94 -9.44 3.59
N ARG A 3 -13.20 -9.00 3.50
CA ARG A 3 -13.95 -8.48 4.67
C ARG A 3 -13.96 -9.47 5.84
N ARG A 4 -14.32 -10.74 5.58
CA ARG A 4 -14.34 -11.80 6.59
C ARG A 4 -12.97 -12.07 7.22
N ILE A 5 -11.89 -11.94 6.45
CA ILE A 5 -10.52 -12.05 6.97
C ILE A 5 -10.19 -10.85 7.86
N GLY A 6 -10.54 -9.64 7.40
CA GLY A 6 -10.39 -8.41 8.17
C GLY A 6 -11.10 -8.49 9.52
N ASP A 7 -12.36 -8.92 9.53
CA ASP A 7 -13.15 -9.08 10.77
C ASP A 7 -12.47 -10.05 11.74
N ARG A 8 -11.92 -11.18 11.25
CA ARG A 8 -11.16 -12.14 12.07
C ARG A 8 -9.82 -11.61 12.57
N ALA A 9 -9.20 -10.69 11.82
CA ALA A 9 -7.96 -10.04 12.19
C ALA A 9 -8.16 -8.80 13.09
N GLY A 10 -9.40 -8.52 13.52
CA GLY A 10 -9.71 -7.39 14.39
C GLY A 10 -9.96 -6.05 13.68
N TYR A 11 -10.04 -6.04 12.34
CA TYR A 11 -10.30 -4.83 11.53
C TYR A 11 -11.79 -4.52 11.38
N THR A 12 -12.62 -4.88 12.37
CA THR A 12 -14.09 -4.85 12.28
C THR A 12 -14.64 -3.43 12.10
N GLU A 13 -14.00 -2.44 12.72
CA GLU A 13 -14.40 -1.02 12.64
C GLU A 13 -13.82 -0.29 11.42
N GLN A 14 -12.95 -0.94 10.65
CA GLN A 14 -12.25 -0.34 9.53
C GLN A 14 -12.84 -0.80 8.19
N ALA A 15 -12.78 0.09 7.20
CA ALA A 15 -13.22 -0.22 5.84
C ALA A 15 -12.21 -1.15 5.15
N VAL A 16 -12.32 -2.46 5.39
CA VAL A 16 -11.53 -3.48 4.69
C VAL A 16 -12.12 -3.74 3.30
N SER A 17 -11.43 -3.24 2.27
CA SER A 17 -11.77 -3.42 0.87
C SER A 17 -10.56 -3.91 0.07
N PRO A 18 -10.75 -4.42 -1.16
CA PRO A 18 -9.64 -4.74 -2.05
C PRO A 18 -8.68 -3.56 -2.28
N LEU A 19 -9.20 -2.33 -2.33
CA LEU A 19 -8.38 -1.13 -2.49
C LEU A 19 -7.58 -0.81 -1.23
N THR A 20 -8.18 -0.97 -0.05
CA THR A 20 -7.48 -0.82 1.23
C THR A 20 -6.33 -1.82 1.32
N PHE A 21 -6.57 -3.08 0.96
CA PHE A 21 -5.52 -4.10 0.95
C PHE A 21 -4.40 -3.79 -0.05
N ARG A 22 -4.75 -3.32 -1.25
CA ARG A 22 -3.77 -2.88 -2.25
C ARG A 22 -2.92 -1.74 -1.72
N HIS A 23 -3.52 -0.77 -1.05
CA HIS A 23 -2.81 0.35 -0.42
C HIS A 23 -1.86 -0.14 0.68
N SER A 24 -2.34 -0.95 1.62
CA SER A 24 -1.50 -1.51 2.69
C SER A 24 -0.31 -2.31 2.15
N ARG A 25 -0.50 -3.04 1.03
CA ARG A 25 0.59 -3.76 0.38
C ARG A 25 1.61 -2.83 -0.27
N ALA A 26 1.18 -1.72 -0.88
CA ALA A 26 2.09 -0.72 -1.43
C ALA A 26 2.96 -0.12 -0.32
N VAL A 27 2.35 0.29 0.79
CA VAL A 27 3.04 0.82 1.97
C VAL A 27 4.05 -0.20 2.49
N TRP A 28 3.64 -1.45 2.74
CA TRP A 28 4.53 -2.49 3.26
C TRP A 28 5.73 -2.75 2.34
N LEU A 29 5.54 -2.80 1.01
CA LEU A 29 6.65 -3.01 0.07
C LEU A 29 7.64 -1.85 0.09
N LEU A 30 7.13 -0.62 0.11
CA LEU A 30 7.94 0.57 0.23
C LEU A 30 8.68 0.55 1.57
N ASP A 31 8.00 0.27 2.68
CA ASP A 31 8.54 0.13 4.04
C ASP A 31 9.70 -0.87 4.13
N ASN A 32 9.64 -1.96 3.35
CA ASN A 32 10.70 -2.96 3.25
C ASN A 32 11.83 -2.58 2.27
N GLY A 33 11.89 -1.32 1.81
CA GLY A 33 12.98 -0.78 0.98
C GLY A 33 12.85 -1.11 -0.50
N MET A 34 11.68 -1.57 -0.96
CA MET A 34 11.46 -1.80 -2.38
C MET A 34 11.36 -0.47 -3.12
N ARG A 35 12.10 -0.34 -4.22
CA ARG A 35 12.07 0.88 -5.06
C ARG A 35 10.69 1.08 -5.68
N VAL A 36 10.22 2.33 -5.75
CA VAL A 36 8.89 2.72 -6.24
C VAL A 36 8.54 2.11 -7.61
N HIS A 37 9.48 2.10 -8.57
CA HIS A 37 9.25 1.52 -9.89
C HIS A 37 8.98 0.00 -9.86
N ARG A 38 9.57 -0.73 -8.91
CA ARG A 38 9.31 -2.18 -8.74
C ARG A 38 7.93 -2.40 -8.12
N VAL A 39 7.56 -1.57 -7.15
CA VAL A 39 6.22 -1.58 -6.57
C VAL A 39 5.17 -1.24 -7.65
N ALA A 40 5.46 -0.31 -8.56
CA ALA A 40 4.60 0.07 -9.69
C ALA A 40 4.31 -1.11 -10.60
N ALA A 41 5.39 -1.81 -11.01
CA ALA A 41 5.29 -3.00 -11.84
C ALA A 41 4.50 -4.12 -11.14
N LEU A 42 4.75 -4.35 -9.84
CA LEU A 42 4.11 -5.42 -9.09
C LEU A 42 2.63 -5.18 -8.83
N LEU A 43 2.23 -3.93 -8.61
CA LEU A 43 0.83 -3.58 -8.40
C LEU A 43 0.08 -3.32 -9.72
N GLY A 44 0.78 -3.24 -10.85
CA GLY A 44 0.17 -2.93 -12.14
C GLY A 44 -0.41 -1.52 -12.18
N CYS A 45 0.35 -0.52 -11.74
CA CYS A 45 0.00 0.89 -11.88
C CYS A 45 1.17 1.68 -12.49
N SER A 46 0.88 2.85 -13.03
CA SER A 46 1.93 3.73 -13.54
C SER A 46 2.80 4.27 -12.41
N TYR A 47 4.06 4.53 -12.72
CA TYR A 47 5.03 5.11 -11.78
C TYR A 47 4.50 6.41 -11.16
N GLY A 48 3.97 7.34 -11.98
CA GLY A 48 3.46 8.62 -11.51
C GLY A 48 2.27 8.52 -10.53
N VAL A 49 1.47 7.44 -10.61
CA VAL A 49 0.40 7.20 -9.63
C VAL A 49 0.99 6.84 -8.28
N LEU A 50 2.01 5.96 -8.23
CA LEU A 50 2.67 5.63 -6.97
C LEU A 50 3.44 6.82 -6.41
N GLU A 51 4.19 7.53 -7.24
CA GLU A 51 4.95 8.71 -6.82
C GLU A 51 4.00 9.75 -6.21
N LYS A 52 2.90 10.09 -6.88
CA LYS A 52 1.92 11.05 -6.32
C LYS A 52 1.33 10.62 -4.98
N HIS A 53 1.00 9.34 -4.81
CA HIS A 53 0.29 8.85 -3.63
C HIS A 53 1.20 8.46 -2.46
N TYR A 54 2.48 8.18 -2.71
CA TYR A 54 3.40 7.68 -1.69
C TYR A 54 4.72 8.46 -1.62
N ALA A 55 4.89 9.56 -2.37
CA ALA A 55 6.06 10.45 -2.26
C ALA A 55 6.27 10.98 -0.84
N GLN A 56 5.20 11.17 -0.07
CA GLN A 56 5.30 11.59 1.33
C GLN A 56 6.00 10.55 2.21
N LEU A 57 5.77 9.25 1.98
CA LEU A 57 6.46 8.18 2.70
C LEU A 57 7.96 8.11 2.34
N GLU A 58 8.33 8.45 1.11
CA GLU A 58 9.74 8.58 0.74
C GLU A 58 10.37 9.84 1.34
N ALA A 59 9.65 10.96 1.40
CA ALA A 59 10.13 12.21 1.98
C ALA A 59 10.35 12.08 3.50
N GLU A 60 9.45 11.40 4.22
CA GLU A 60 9.58 11.11 5.66
C GLU A 60 10.77 10.20 5.98
N ARG A 61 11.35 9.51 5.00
CA ARG A 61 12.53 8.65 5.18
C ARG A 61 13.87 9.35 4.95
N LEU A 62 13.85 10.51 4.31
CA LEU A 62 15.05 11.29 3.99
C LEU A 62 15.37 12.34 5.06
N VAL A 63 14.51 12.48 6.07
CA VAL A 63 14.67 13.31 7.27
C VAL A 63 15.04 12.43 8.45
#